data_AF-A0A3D8IN94-F1
#
_entry.id   AF-A0A3D8IN94-F1
#
_cell.length_a   1.000
_cell.length_b   1.000
_cell.length_c   1.000
_cell.angle_alpha   90.00
_cell.angle_beta   90.00
_cell.angle_gamma   90.00
#
_symmetry.space_group_name_H-M   'P 1'
#
loop_
_entity.id
_entity.type
_entity.pdbx_description
1 polymer ?
#
loop_
_entity_poly.entity_id
_entity_poly.type
_entity_poly.pdbx_seq_one_letter_code
_entity_poly.pdbx_strand_id
1 'polypeptide(L)'
;MKKLAFIALCAMISVYFIGCGANLPECQNEEDKIKGCMKRGYYYSNGKLRWEAPYKDGKIEGIEKEYYENGNLQKETPYKNDEKNGIEKRYDENGELSRETSYKDGKKNGIEKVYYEDGERKESLYKDDVFISKTFYDKSGKLKNGVYSYYDMYNKYETPYKDGKIEGIEKIYDKNGNLLREIPYKDNKIEGIGKYYDENGKLKWEVSYKDDKQNGIKKYYDENGKLEWEVSYKDGKKNGIEKVYYENGERKESLYKDDVFISATFYDKSGKLKNDAHKIYHENGELSIETPYKDGKKNGIEKEYSTQGNLRTETPYKNSKKDGIEKSYYENRNLLRETPYKDDKADGIEKTYHINGKLWRKTPYKDGKIEGIEKVYYENGKLELETPYKNGKKNGIEKEYYENGKLWRETSYKNDKKDGIEKIYYSNGNLKYETPYKDGKIEGIKKEYYENGNLLRETPYKDGKAIDDRILTDEELKDHENQ
;
A
#
# COMPACT_ATOMS: atom_id res chain seq x y z
N MET A 1 41.52 -22.87 -11.42
CA MET A 1 42.16 -22.51 -12.70
C MET A 1 41.89 -21.03 -12.99
N LYS A 2 42.97 -20.25 -13.23
CA LYS A 2 43.06 -18.82 -13.69
C LYS A 2 42.42 -17.75 -12.77
N LYS A 3 43.17 -17.10 -11.87
CA LYS A 3 44.13 -15.96 -11.98
C LYS A 3 43.48 -14.55 -11.90
N LEU A 4 43.73 -13.91 -10.74
CA LEU A 4 43.94 -12.49 -10.40
C LEU A 4 43.43 -11.36 -11.33
N ALA A 5 42.74 -10.38 -10.73
CA ALA A 5 43.18 -8.97 -10.71
C ALA A 5 42.39 -8.16 -9.66
N PHE A 6 43.09 -7.72 -8.61
CA PHE A 6 42.65 -6.73 -7.63
C PHE A 6 42.76 -5.33 -8.25
N ILE A 7 41.72 -4.50 -8.12
CA ILE A 7 41.78 -3.07 -8.44
C ILE A 7 42.37 -2.37 -7.21
N ALA A 8 43.70 -2.22 -7.22
CA ALA A 8 44.40 -1.23 -6.41
C ALA A 8 44.56 0.03 -7.25
N LEU A 9 43.81 1.08 -6.93
CA LEU A 9 44.03 2.41 -7.51
C LEU A 9 45.24 3.05 -6.81
N CYS A 10 46.43 2.49 -7.05
CA CYS A 10 47.70 3.18 -6.85
C CYS A 10 47.81 4.23 -7.96
N ALA A 11 47.25 5.42 -7.73
CA ALA A 11 47.67 6.60 -8.47
C ALA A 11 49.09 6.96 -8.01
N MET A 12 50.07 6.39 -8.71
CA MET A 12 51.45 6.84 -8.70
C MET A 12 51.49 8.33 -9.05
N ILE A 13 51.60 9.19 -8.03
CA ILE A 13 52.41 10.41 -8.15
C ILE A 13 53.80 10.01 -7.68
N SER A 14 54.46 9.21 -8.51
CA SER A 14 55.87 8.91 -8.41
C SER A 14 56.63 10.00 -9.17
N VAL A 15 57.36 10.80 -8.41
CA VAL A 15 58.68 11.32 -8.78
C VAL A 15 58.70 12.36 -9.90
N TYR A 16 58.51 13.62 -9.50
CA TYR A 16 59.45 14.69 -9.88
C TYR A 16 60.20 15.14 -8.62
N PHE A 17 61.15 14.31 -8.17
CA PHE A 17 62.31 14.77 -7.40
C PHE A 17 63.53 14.09 -8.02
N ILE A 18 63.81 14.44 -9.28
CA ILE A 18 65.16 14.34 -9.81
C ILE A 18 65.91 15.57 -9.27
N GLY A 19 66.93 15.34 -8.46
CA GLY A 19 67.94 16.37 -8.21
C GLY A 19 68.55 16.35 -6.82
N CYS A 20 69.52 15.46 -6.62
CA CYS A 20 70.61 15.54 -5.64
C CYS A 20 70.24 15.58 -4.14
N GLY A 21 70.77 14.61 -3.41
CA GLY A 21 71.38 14.87 -2.10
C GLY A 21 72.52 15.88 -2.26
N ALA A 22 72.18 17.13 -2.58
CA ALA A 22 73.09 18.23 -2.46
C ALA A 22 73.32 18.37 -0.96
N ASN A 23 74.56 18.10 -0.51
CA ASN A 23 75.04 18.64 0.75
C ASN A 23 74.94 20.17 0.62
N LEU A 24 73.77 20.72 0.99
CA LEU A 24 73.57 22.15 1.05
C LEU A 24 74.69 22.73 1.93
N PRO A 25 75.35 23.80 1.49
CA PRO A 25 76.41 24.42 2.28
C PRO A 25 75.84 24.87 3.62
N GLU A 26 76.66 24.87 4.67
CA GLU A 26 76.21 25.29 5.99
C GLU A 26 75.94 26.79 6.01
N CYS A 27 74.81 27.22 6.57
CA CYS A 27 74.45 28.64 6.66
C CYS A 27 75.43 29.38 7.60
N GLN A 28 76.27 30.28 7.07
CA GLN A 28 77.18 31.11 7.87
C GLN A 28 76.58 32.49 8.16
N ASN A 29 75.75 33.01 7.25
CA ASN A 29 75.10 34.32 7.36
C ASN A 29 73.67 34.32 6.76
N GLU A 30 72.99 35.46 6.80
CA GLU A 30 71.63 35.59 6.25
C GLU A 30 71.57 35.53 4.72
N GLU A 31 72.62 35.94 4.00
CA GLU A 31 72.66 35.83 2.53
C GLU A 31 72.70 34.37 2.08
N ASP A 32 73.36 33.49 2.84
CA ASP A 32 73.40 32.05 2.54
C ASP A 32 72.01 31.44 2.59
N LYS A 33 71.14 31.90 3.52
CA LYS A 33 69.74 31.45 3.61
C LYS A 33 68.91 31.89 2.43
N ILE A 34 69.23 33.04 1.82
CA ILE A 34 68.58 33.49 0.58
C ILE A 34 69.02 32.59 -0.58
N LYS A 35 70.32 32.31 -0.70
CA LYS A 35 70.89 31.49 -1.79
C LYS A 35 70.53 30.00 -1.72
N GLY A 36 70.34 29.48 -0.52
CA GLY A 36 70.11 28.06 -0.27
C GLY A 36 71.20 27.44 0.61
N CYS A 37 70.89 27.05 1.84
CA CYS A 37 71.87 26.48 2.79
C CYS A 37 71.22 25.53 3.80
N MET A 38 72.01 24.71 4.49
CA MET A 38 71.58 23.89 5.63
C MET A 38 71.95 24.58 6.93
N LYS A 39 70.96 24.89 7.78
CA LYS A 39 71.22 25.40 9.13
C LYS A 39 71.23 24.23 10.09
N ARG A 40 72.37 23.99 10.76
CA ARG A 40 72.48 23.05 11.88
C ARG A 40 72.62 23.84 13.16
N GLY A 41 71.89 23.47 14.20
CA GLY A 41 71.89 24.23 15.43
C GLY A 41 71.27 23.48 16.58
N TYR A 42 71.46 24.04 17.78
CA TYR A 42 71.08 23.40 19.05
C TYR A 42 71.79 22.05 19.21
N TYR A 43 72.84 22.02 20.02
CA TYR A 43 73.54 20.79 20.36
C TYR A 43 73.17 20.40 21.79
N TYR A 44 73.05 19.10 22.05
CA TYR A 44 72.94 18.59 23.41
C TYR A 44 74.26 18.84 24.16
N SER A 45 74.24 18.75 25.49
CA SER A 45 75.44 18.90 26.33
C SER A 45 76.54 17.88 25.97
N ASN A 46 76.15 16.75 25.40
CA ASN A 46 77.03 15.70 24.88
C ASN A 46 77.58 15.97 23.46
N GLY A 47 77.27 17.13 22.87
CA GLY A 47 77.75 17.54 21.54
C GLY A 47 76.97 16.97 20.35
N LYS A 48 75.93 16.17 20.56
CA LYS A 48 75.09 15.65 19.46
C LYS A 48 74.15 16.73 18.91
N LEU A 49 73.95 16.70 17.59
CA LEU A 49 73.04 17.59 16.88
C LEU A 49 71.60 17.34 17.33
N ARG A 50 70.85 18.41 17.63
CA ARG A 50 69.43 18.34 17.98
C ARG A 50 68.51 18.74 16.84
N TRP A 51 68.95 19.62 15.94
CA TRP A 51 68.07 20.21 14.92
C TRP A 51 68.85 20.61 13.66
N GLU A 52 68.28 20.31 12.49
CA GLU A 52 68.73 20.85 11.20
C GLU A 52 67.55 21.20 10.29
N ALA A 53 67.71 22.25 9.49
CA ALA A 53 66.71 22.63 8.48
C ALA A 53 67.34 23.29 7.25
N PRO A 54 66.87 22.95 6.04
CA PRO A 54 67.26 23.63 4.81
C PRO A 54 66.53 24.99 4.68
N TYR A 55 67.28 26.02 4.33
CA TYR A 55 66.77 27.35 4.00
C TYR A 55 66.93 27.63 2.51
N LYS A 56 65.98 28.36 1.93
CA LYS A 56 66.01 28.96 0.60
C LYS A 56 65.16 30.22 0.59
N ASP A 57 65.60 31.27 -0.11
CA ASP A 57 64.89 32.57 -0.15
C ASP A 57 64.63 33.16 1.26
N GLY A 58 65.49 32.85 2.22
CA GLY A 58 65.39 33.29 3.61
C GLY A 58 64.41 32.50 4.47
N LYS A 59 63.72 31.50 3.90
CA LYS A 59 62.68 30.68 4.55
C LYS A 59 63.07 29.22 4.60
N ILE A 60 62.47 28.44 5.49
CA ILE A 60 62.63 26.98 5.50
C ILE A 60 61.92 26.39 4.28
N GLU A 61 62.67 25.67 3.46
CA GLU A 61 62.21 25.03 2.22
C GLU A 61 62.85 23.64 2.12
N GLY A 62 62.09 22.60 2.44
CA GLY A 62 62.57 21.22 2.51
C GLY A 62 62.20 20.52 3.82
N ILE A 63 63.01 19.54 4.26
CA ILE A 63 62.69 18.73 5.44
C ILE A 63 63.51 19.22 6.64
N GLU A 64 62.83 19.77 7.64
CA GLU A 64 63.39 19.99 8.99
C GLU A 64 63.50 18.66 9.72
N LYS A 65 64.61 18.45 10.43
CA LYS A 65 64.86 17.27 11.26
C LYS A 65 65.19 17.65 12.69
N GLU A 66 64.60 16.93 13.63
CA GLU A 66 64.97 16.95 15.04
C GLU A 66 65.49 15.56 15.45
N TYR A 67 66.42 15.54 16.40
CA TYR A 67 67.06 14.32 16.90
C TYR A 67 66.96 14.24 18.42
N TYR A 68 66.85 13.02 18.93
CA TYR A 68 66.97 12.71 20.34
C TYR A 68 68.40 12.89 20.85
N GLU A 69 68.58 12.96 22.17
CA GLU A 69 69.91 13.04 22.80
C GLU A 69 70.77 11.79 22.53
N ASN A 70 70.14 10.64 22.26
CA ASN A 70 70.83 9.44 21.83
C ASN A 70 71.32 9.51 20.36
N GLY A 71 70.90 10.52 19.59
CA GLY A 71 71.27 10.76 18.19
C GLY A 71 70.29 10.16 17.18
N ASN A 72 69.27 9.43 17.63
CA ASN A 72 68.24 8.90 16.75
C ASN A 72 67.32 10.01 16.26
N LEU A 73 66.82 9.87 15.03
CA LEU A 73 65.89 10.81 14.42
C LEU A 73 64.60 10.84 15.22
N GLN A 74 64.19 12.00 15.70
CA GLN A 74 62.97 12.20 16.47
C GLN A 74 61.80 12.60 15.58
N LYS A 75 62.05 13.49 14.63
CA LYS A 75 60.99 14.12 13.84
C LYS A 75 61.52 14.60 12.48
N GLU A 76 60.70 14.41 11.45
CA GLU A 76 60.90 14.95 10.11
C GLU A 76 59.68 15.79 9.74
N THR A 77 59.87 17.07 9.42
CA THR A 77 58.79 18.00 9.08
C THR A 77 59.05 18.64 7.73
N PRO A 78 58.27 18.31 6.70
CA PRO A 78 58.32 19.02 5.41
C PRO A 78 57.78 20.44 5.54
N TYR A 79 58.55 21.42 5.07
CA TYR A 79 58.20 22.83 5.00
C TYR A 79 58.30 23.35 3.57
N LYS A 80 57.41 24.28 3.25
CA LYS A 80 57.43 25.09 2.04
C LYS A 80 57.14 26.54 2.44
N ASN A 81 58.05 27.47 2.15
CA ASN A 81 57.94 28.88 2.55
C ASN A 81 57.65 29.10 4.05
N ASP A 82 58.37 28.43 4.96
CA ASP A 82 58.16 28.43 6.43
C ASP A 82 56.86 27.76 6.92
N GLU A 83 56.00 27.27 6.04
CA GLU A 83 54.76 26.58 6.42
C GLU A 83 54.89 25.08 6.27
N LYS A 84 54.38 24.31 7.24
CA LYS A 84 54.35 22.85 7.15
C LYS A 84 53.53 22.41 5.93
N ASN A 85 54.14 21.64 5.05
CA ASN A 85 53.52 21.22 3.80
C ASN A 85 54.04 19.84 3.38
N GLY A 86 53.27 18.79 3.67
CA GLY A 86 53.65 17.39 3.51
C GLY A 86 53.34 16.55 4.75
N ILE A 87 53.96 15.37 4.87
CA ILE A 87 53.73 14.44 5.98
C ILE A 87 54.82 14.63 7.03
N GLU A 88 54.46 15.15 8.21
CA GLU A 88 55.32 15.13 9.40
C GLU A 88 55.42 13.70 9.91
N LYS A 89 56.64 13.19 10.11
CA LYS A 89 56.89 11.88 10.72
C LYS A 89 57.54 12.06 12.09
N ARG A 90 57.12 11.26 13.06
CA ARG A 90 57.74 11.17 14.38
C ARG A 90 58.11 9.74 14.67
N TYR A 91 59.26 9.59 15.28
CA TYR A 91 59.81 8.31 15.69
C TYR A 91 59.96 8.31 17.21
N ASP A 92 59.96 7.13 17.81
CA ASP A 92 60.32 6.97 19.22
C ASP A 92 61.84 6.99 19.43
N GLU A 93 62.30 6.86 20.68
CA GLU A 93 63.73 6.86 21.00
C GLU A 93 64.50 5.67 20.40
N ASN A 94 63.81 4.59 20.02
CA ASN A 94 64.37 3.41 19.36
C ASN A 94 64.44 3.56 17.83
N GLY A 95 63.83 4.63 17.28
CA GLY A 95 63.77 4.90 15.85
C GLY A 95 62.56 4.28 15.14
N GLU A 96 61.59 3.72 15.86
CA GLU A 96 60.36 3.19 15.28
C GLU A 96 59.35 4.32 15.02
N LEU A 97 58.65 4.25 13.89
CA LEU A 97 57.68 5.27 13.48
C LEU A 97 56.46 5.26 14.41
N SER A 98 56.30 6.30 15.22
CA SER A 98 55.19 6.41 16.18
C SER A 98 54.03 7.26 15.65
N ARG A 99 54.29 8.19 14.72
CA ARG A 99 53.25 9.06 14.16
C ARG A 99 53.56 9.57 12.75
N GLU A 100 52.53 9.65 11.92
CA GLU A 100 52.53 10.40 10.66
C GLU A 100 51.40 11.43 10.70
N THR A 101 51.63 12.68 10.31
CA THR A 101 50.60 13.75 10.29
C THR A 101 50.66 14.52 8.98
N SER A 102 49.56 14.53 8.24
CA SER A 102 49.47 15.27 6.97
C SER A 102 49.19 16.75 7.20
N TYR A 103 50.01 17.62 6.61
CA TYR A 103 49.88 19.08 6.64
C TYR A 103 49.79 19.66 5.24
N LYS A 104 48.99 20.71 5.09
CA LYS A 104 48.92 21.56 3.91
C LYS A 104 48.81 23.02 4.36
N ASP A 105 49.70 23.86 3.86
CA ASP A 105 49.73 25.32 4.13
C ASP A 105 49.65 25.62 5.64
N GLY A 106 50.48 24.91 6.42
CA GLY A 106 50.60 25.05 7.87
C GLY A 106 49.55 24.33 8.71
N LYS A 107 48.45 23.86 8.10
CA LYS A 107 47.30 23.25 8.80
C LYS A 107 47.27 21.73 8.64
N LYS A 108 46.79 20.99 9.64
CA LYS A 108 46.52 19.54 9.51
C LYS A 108 45.46 19.34 8.43
N ASN A 109 45.83 18.64 7.35
CA ASN A 109 44.95 18.37 6.24
C ASN A 109 45.31 17.01 5.64
N GLY A 110 44.43 16.03 5.81
CA GLY A 110 44.68 14.61 5.52
C GLY A 110 44.70 13.75 6.78
N ILE A 111 45.35 12.58 6.70
CA ILE A 111 45.32 11.57 7.77
C ILE A 111 46.48 11.79 8.75
N GLU A 112 46.18 11.70 10.04
CA GLU A 112 47.13 11.46 11.13
C GLU A 112 47.08 9.97 11.51
N LYS A 113 48.22 9.28 11.45
CA LYS A 113 48.37 7.89 11.87
C LYS A 113 49.19 7.85 13.15
N VAL A 114 48.68 7.17 14.18
CA VAL A 114 49.40 6.93 15.43
C VAL A 114 49.57 5.43 15.59
N TYR A 115 50.82 4.98 15.68
CA TYR A 115 51.20 3.59 15.86
C TYR A 115 51.47 3.34 17.35
N TYR A 116 50.94 2.25 17.88
CA TYR A 116 51.11 1.85 19.28
C TYR A 116 52.10 0.68 19.38
N GLU A 117 52.74 0.51 20.54
CA GLU A 117 53.76 -0.52 20.78
C GLU A 117 53.23 -1.97 20.59
N ASP A 118 51.93 -2.18 20.78
CA ASP A 118 51.27 -3.47 20.57
C ASP A 118 50.98 -3.79 19.08
N GLY A 119 51.38 -2.90 18.16
CA GLY A 119 51.16 -3.00 16.73
C GLY A 119 49.79 -2.50 16.27
N GLU A 120 48.93 -2.02 17.18
CA GLU A 120 47.68 -1.37 16.81
C GLU A 120 47.94 0.01 16.19
N ARG A 121 46.97 0.50 15.42
CA ARG A 121 47.04 1.84 14.83
C ARG A 121 45.74 2.59 14.95
N LYS A 122 45.84 3.89 15.22
CA LYS A 122 44.74 4.83 15.11
C LYS A 122 44.95 5.76 13.92
N GLU A 123 43.91 6.00 13.15
CA GLU A 123 43.89 7.01 12.09
C GLU A 123 42.89 8.11 12.45
N SER A 124 43.30 9.37 12.35
CA SER A 124 42.43 10.53 12.51
C SER A 124 42.44 11.35 11.22
N LEU A 125 41.28 11.62 10.61
CA LEU A 125 41.20 12.47 9.41
C LEU A 125 40.99 13.94 9.83
N TYR A 126 41.75 14.85 9.21
CA TYR A 126 41.63 16.29 9.40
C TYR A 126 41.41 17.01 8.07
N LYS A 127 40.69 18.12 8.08
CA LYS A 127 40.60 19.08 6.98
C LYS A 127 40.77 20.49 7.53
N ASP A 128 41.87 21.15 7.18
CA ASP A 128 42.20 22.52 7.62
C ASP A 128 42.12 22.69 9.16
N ASP A 129 42.80 21.80 9.88
CA ASP A 129 42.80 21.64 11.35
C ASP A 129 41.48 21.15 11.97
N VAL A 130 40.39 21.06 11.20
CA VAL A 130 39.13 20.50 11.67
C VAL A 130 39.21 18.98 11.68
N PHE A 131 39.00 18.38 12.85
CA PHE A 131 38.89 16.92 13.01
C PHE A 131 37.61 16.39 12.34
N ILE A 132 37.74 15.36 11.51
CA ILE A 132 36.65 14.75 10.73
C ILE A 132 36.29 13.36 11.25
N SER A 133 37.26 12.49 11.48
CA SER A 133 36.98 11.11 11.89
C SER A 133 38.13 10.47 12.65
N LYS A 134 37.82 9.42 13.42
CA LYS A 134 38.82 8.58 14.11
C LYS A 134 38.49 7.11 13.91
N THR A 135 39.47 6.33 13.48
CA THR A 135 39.39 4.90 13.19
C THR A 135 40.52 4.17 13.91
N PHE A 136 40.28 2.92 14.30
CA PHE A 136 41.18 2.07 15.08
C PHE A 136 41.32 0.74 14.35
N TYR A 137 42.56 0.30 14.22
CA TYR A 137 42.92 -0.91 13.52
C TYR A 137 43.71 -1.82 14.46
N ASP A 138 43.44 -3.11 14.39
CA ASP A 138 44.23 -4.13 15.07
C ASP A 138 45.60 -4.30 14.39
N LYS A 139 46.48 -5.11 15.00
CA LYS A 139 47.80 -5.45 14.46
C LYS A 139 47.81 -6.12 13.08
N SER A 140 46.66 -6.62 12.60
CA SER A 140 46.50 -7.20 11.25
C SER A 140 46.05 -6.17 10.21
N GLY A 141 45.75 -4.93 10.63
CA GLY A 141 45.22 -3.88 9.78
C GLY A 141 43.70 -3.96 9.58
N LYS A 142 42.97 -4.75 10.37
CA LYS A 142 41.50 -4.80 10.33
C LYS A 142 40.90 -3.79 11.32
N LEU A 143 39.75 -3.23 10.96
CA LEU A 143 38.94 -2.39 11.86
C LEU A 143 38.65 -3.15 13.16
N LYS A 144 38.95 -2.54 14.32
CA LYS A 144 38.58 -3.11 15.62
C LYS A 144 37.07 -3.11 15.81
N ASN A 145 36.55 -4.06 16.57
CA ASN A 145 35.17 -3.99 17.04
C ASN A 145 35.03 -2.80 18.01
N GLY A 146 33.98 -2.00 17.85
CA GLY A 146 33.80 -0.80 18.67
C GLY A 146 32.88 0.24 18.02
N VAL A 147 32.68 1.34 18.73
CA VAL A 147 31.90 2.49 18.25
C VAL A 147 32.85 3.56 17.77
N TYR A 148 32.68 3.99 16.53
CA TYR A 148 33.53 4.99 15.88
C TYR A 148 32.79 6.30 15.71
N SER A 149 33.49 7.40 15.97
CA SER A 149 32.93 8.74 15.79
C SER A 149 33.38 9.37 14.49
N TYR A 150 32.41 9.85 13.72
CA TYR A 150 32.58 10.57 12.47
C TYR A 150 31.82 11.89 12.55
N TYR A 151 32.36 12.96 11.98
CA TYR A 151 31.76 14.30 11.94
C TYR A 151 31.66 14.75 10.49
N ASP A 152 30.49 15.22 10.09
CA ASP A 152 30.35 16.05 8.89
C ASP A 152 30.20 17.53 9.29
N MET A 153 29.88 18.40 8.33
CA MET A 153 29.71 19.84 8.58
C MET A 153 28.58 20.16 9.58
N TYR A 154 27.66 19.23 9.83
CA TYR A 154 26.40 19.45 10.55
C TYR A 154 26.21 18.51 11.75
N ASN A 155 26.67 17.27 11.65
CA ASN A 155 26.31 16.17 12.54
C ASN A 155 27.53 15.36 13.00
N LYS A 156 27.39 14.80 14.20
CA LYS A 156 28.26 13.75 14.74
C LYS A 156 27.56 12.40 14.60
N TYR A 157 28.29 11.39 14.19
CA TYR A 157 27.86 10.01 14.02
C TYR A 157 28.63 9.13 14.99
N GLU A 158 27.95 8.18 15.62
CA GLU A 158 28.54 7.11 16.42
C GLU A 158 28.09 5.78 15.82
N THR A 159 28.98 5.15 15.05
CA THR A 159 28.67 3.98 14.24
C THR A 159 29.34 2.74 14.86
N PRO A 160 28.58 1.73 15.29
CA PRO A 160 29.13 0.50 15.84
C PRO A 160 29.59 -0.44 14.72
N TYR A 161 30.79 -0.98 14.86
CA TYR A 161 31.33 -1.99 13.96
C TYR A 161 31.60 -3.30 14.71
N LYS A 162 31.24 -4.40 14.05
CA LYS A 162 31.57 -5.77 14.45
C LYS A 162 32.06 -6.54 13.22
N ASP A 163 33.24 -7.12 13.32
CA ASP A 163 33.88 -7.93 12.28
C ASP A 163 33.99 -7.19 10.92
N GLY A 164 34.27 -5.89 10.98
CA GLY A 164 34.42 -5.02 9.81
C GLY A 164 33.11 -4.58 9.15
N LYS A 165 31.95 -4.89 9.73
CA LYS A 165 30.63 -4.45 9.27
C LYS A 165 29.97 -3.55 10.32
N ILE A 166 29.09 -2.66 9.87
CA ILE A 166 28.21 -1.91 10.76
C ILE A 166 27.19 -2.88 11.33
N GLU A 167 27.18 -3.00 12.66
CA GLU A 167 26.37 -3.95 13.42
C GLU A 167 25.99 -3.31 14.76
N GLY A 168 24.69 -3.11 14.98
CA GLY A 168 24.15 -2.43 16.16
C GLY A 168 23.46 -1.12 15.81
N ILE A 169 23.32 -0.22 16.77
CA ILE A 169 22.58 1.04 16.60
C ILE A 169 23.56 2.18 16.32
N GLU A 170 23.50 2.73 15.11
CA GLU A 170 24.16 3.99 14.79
C GLU A 170 23.39 5.16 15.41
N LYS A 171 24.11 6.05 16.10
CA LYS A 171 23.54 7.26 16.70
C LYS A 171 24.02 8.49 15.96
N ILE A 172 23.10 9.37 15.61
CA ILE A 172 23.38 10.62 14.90
C ILE A 172 22.96 11.76 15.80
N TYR A 173 23.87 12.71 16.02
CA TYR A 173 23.70 13.86 16.87
C TYR A 173 23.90 15.14 16.05
N ASP A 174 23.25 16.23 16.44
CA ASP A 174 23.54 17.55 15.90
C ASP A 174 24.90 18.09 16.41
N LYS A 175 25.31 19.26 15.89
CA LYS A 175 26.53 19.96 16.32
C LYS A 175 26.58 20.34 17.81
N ASN A 176 25.44 20.41 18.49
CA ASN A 176 25.33 20.74 19.91
C ASN A 176 25.34 19.48 20.79
N GLY A 177 25.29 18.28 20.19
CA GLY A 177 25.28 17.00 20.88
C GLY A 177 23.88 16.44 21.15
N ASN A 178 22.81 17.05 20.62
CA ASN A 178 21.46 16.53 20.76
C ASN A 178 21.27 15.32 19.85
N LEU A 179 20.72 14.22 20.37
CA LEU A 179 20.47 13.00 19.61
C LEU A 179 19.33 13.23 18.61
N LEU A 180 19.62 13.07 17.32
CA LEU A 180 18.67 13.23 16.22
C LEU A 180 18.08 11.89 15.77
N ARG A 181 18.89 10.83 15.73
CA ARG A 181 18.49 9.52 15.15
C ARG A 181 19.19 8.35 15.83
N GLU A 182 18.47 7.24 15.94
CA GLU A 182 19.00 5.91 16.23
C GLU A 182 18.63 4.98 15.07
N ILE A 183 19.62 4.49 14.31
CA ILE A 183 19.41 3.66 13.12
C ILE A 183 20.01 2.27 13.36
N PRO A 184 19.20 1.21 13.40
CA PRO A 184 19.71 -0.14 13.63
C PRO A 184 20.25 -0.74 12.34
N TYR A 185 21.47 -1.25 12.41
CA TYR A 185 22.16 -1.96 11.35
C TYR A 185 22.45 -3.40 11.74
N LYS A 186 22.35 -4.27 10.75
CA LYS A 186 22.78 -5.66 10.80
C LYS A 186 23.46 -5.98 9.48
N ASP A 187 24.69 -6.48 9.52
CA ASP A 187 25.48 -6.80 8.32
C ASP A 187 25.55 -5.65 7.28
N ASN A 188 25.78 -4.41 7.73
CA ASN A 188 25.77 -3.17 6.92
C ASN A 188 24.42 -2.74 6.34
N LYS A 189 23.32 -3.43 6.65
CA LYS A 189 21.97 -3.05 6.20
C LYS A 189 21.13 -2.55 7.34
N ILE A 190 20.21 -1.63 7.07
CA ILE A 190 19.25 -1.15 8.06
C ILE A 190 18.23 -2.27 8.31
N GLU A 191 18.19 -2.78 9.54
CA GLU A 191 17.29 -3.86 9.97
C GLU A 191 16.84 -3.64 11.41
N GLY A 192 15.54 -3.44 11.61
CA GLY A 192 14.94 -3.13 12.92
C GLY A 192 14.20 -1.80 12.94
N ILE A 193 13.98 -1.24 14.14
CA ILE A 193 13.22 0.00 14.33
C ILE A 193 14.17 1.19 14.44
N GLY A 194 14.14 2.07 13.44
CA GLY A 194 14.82 3.36 13.48
C GLY A 194 13.99 4.41 14.24
N LYS A 195 14.63 5.18 15.11
CA LYS A 195 14.00 6.25 15.91
C LYS A 195 14.53 7.61 15.51
N TYR A 196 13.64 8.59 15.50
CA TYR A 196 13.94 9.95 15.04
C TYR A 196 13.38 10.96 16.04
N TYR A 197 14.24 11.89 16.44
CA TYR A 197 13.99 12.83 17.52
C TYR A 197 13.94 14.26 16.98
N ASP A 198 13.26 15.15 17.71
CA ASP A 198 13.31 16.59 17.47
C ASP A 198 14.57 17.22 18.09
N GLU A 199 14.72 18.54 17.92
CA GLU A 199 15.83 19.33 18.47
C GLU A 199 15.91 19.34 20.00
N ASN A 200 14.81 18.98 20.68
CA ASN A 200 14.73 18.87 22.14
C ASN A 200 14.92 17.42 22.63
N GLY A 201 15.21 16.48 21.73
CA GLY A 201 15.41 15.06 22.04
C GLY A 201 14.11 14.27 22.24
N LYS A 202 12.96 14.81 21.83
CA LYS A 202 11.67 14.12 21.90
C LYS A 202 11.47 13.23 20.68
N LEU A 203 10.98 12.01 20.88
CA LEU A 203 10.71 11.06 19.80
C LEU A 203 9.57 11.57 18.89
N LYS A 204 9.86 11.82 17.60
CA LYS A 204 8.88 12.23 16.58
C LYS A 204 8.29 11.06 15.81
N TRP A 205 9.12 10.11 15.41
CA TRP A 205 8.64 8.92 14.70
C TRP A 205 9.56 7.72 14.84
N GLU A 206 8.94 6.54 14.72
CA GLU A 206 9.61 5.24 14.60
C GLU A 206 9.33 4.68 13.21
N VAL A 207 10.32 4.03 12.60
CA VAL A 207 10.17 3.39 11.29
C VAL A 207 10.77 1.99 11.34
N SER A 208 9.98 0.98 11.01
CA SER A 208 10.45 -0.40 10.87
C SER A 208 11.13 -0.60 9.51
N TYR A 209 12.33 -1.17 9.53
CA TYR A 209 13.14 -1.46 8.35
C TYR A 209 13.49 -2.94 8.26
N LYS A 210 13.58 -3.42 7.02
CA LYS A 210 14.15 -4.71 6.67
C LYS A 210 14.86 -4.58 5.32
N ASP A 211 16.12 -5.02 5.25
CA ASP A 211 16.93 -4.95 4.03
C ASP A 211 16.92 -3.55 3.40
N ASP A 212 17.21 -2.51 4.20
CA ASP A 212 17.27 -1.09 3.79
C ASP A 212 15.94 -0.48 3.33
N LYS A 213 14.83 -1.23 3.38
CA LYS A 213 13.50 -0.77 2.98
C LYS A 213 12.56 -0.66 4.17
N GLN A 214 11.63 0.29 4.10
CA GLN A 214 10.54 0.36 5.08
C GLN A 214 9.68 -0.91 4.98
N ASN A 215 9.59 -1.64 6.08
CA ASN A 215 8.88 -2.90 6.16
C ASN A 215 8.42 -3.12 7.59
N GLY A 216 7.11 -3.16 7.81
CA GLY A 216 6.48 -3.10 9.13
C GLY A 216 5.82 -1.75 9.41
N ILE A 217 5.76 -1.35 10.67
CA ILE A 217 4.97 -0.18 11.08
C ILE A 217 5.86 1.07 11.15
N LYS A 218 5.34 2.19 10.63
CA LYS A 218 5.82 3.53 10.90
C LYS A 218 4.86 4.21 11.87
N LYS A 219 5.37 4.86 12.91
CA LYS A 219 4.59 5.56 13.95
C LYS A 219 5.03 7.01 14.04
N TYR A 220 4.09 7.93 14.26
CA TYR A 220 4.33 9.36 14.47
C TYR A 220 3.70 9.81 15.77
N TYR A 221 4.41 10.66 16.51
CA TYR A 221 4.04 11.14 17.83
C TYR A 221 3.90 12.66 17.84
N ASP A 222 2.95 13.16 18.64
CA ASP A 222 2.75 14.59 18.87
C ASP A 222 3.84 15.22 19.75
N GLU A 223 3.74 16.54 19.95
CA GLU A 223 4.60 17.33 20.85
C GLU A 223 4.47 16.93 22.33
N ASN A 224 3.53 16.06 22.70
CA ASN A 224 3.37 15.49 24.04
C ASN A 224 3.86 14.03 24.14
N GLY A 225 4.17 13.36 23.02
CA GLY A 225 4.64 11.98 22.94
C GLY A 225 3.51 10.95 22.78
N LYS A 226 2.29 11.41 22.48
CA LYS A 226 1.13 10.57 22.18
C LYS A 226 1.16 10.17 20.71
N LEU A 227 0.79 8.92 20.41
CA LEU A 227 0.69 8.41 19.05
C LEU A 227 -0.44 9.12 18.30
N GLU A 228 -0.11 9.79 17.19
CA GLU A 228 -1.08 10.48 16.31
C GLU A 228 -1.36 9.71 15.03
N TRP A 229 -0.37 8.95 14.56
CA TRP A 229 -0.47 8.28 13.27
C TRP A 229 0.39 7.03 13.25
N GLU A 230 -0.15 5.93 12.75
CA GLU A 230 0.65 4.75 12.41
C GLU A 230 0.22 4.19 11.06
N VAL A 231 1.17 3.62 10.32
CA VAL A 231 0.89 3.04 9.00
C VAL A 231 1.77 1.82 8.75
N SER A 232 1.17 0.81 8.13
CA SER A 232 1.85 -0.42 7.75
C SER A 232 2.46 -0.30 6.36
N TYR A 233 3.73 -0.71 6.25
CA TYR A 233 4.48 -0.77 5.01
C TYR A 233 4.95 -2.19 4.70
N LYS A 234 5.00 -2.53 3.42
CA LYS A 234 5.67 -3.72 2.90
C LYS A 234 6.52 -3.30 1.71
N ASP A 235 7.82 -3.57 1.78
CA ASP A 235 8.81 -3.27 0.74
C ASP A 235 8.76 -1.81 0.23
N GLY A 236 8.53 -0.86 1.13
CA GLY A 236 8.46 0.57 0.85
C GLY A 236 7.09 1.10 0.45
N LYS A 237 6.07 0.25 0.27
CA LYS A 237 4.70 0.64 -0.11
C LYS A 237 3.74 0.54 1.06
N LYS A 238 2.75 1.44 1.17
CA LYS A 238 1.65 1.31 2.14
C LYS A 238 0.91 0.01 1.85
N ASN A 239 0.92 -0.89 2.83
CA ASN A 239 0.28 -2.19 2.70
C ASN A 239 -0.16 -2.65 4.10
N GLY A 240 -1.47 -2.74 4.31
CA GLY A 240 -2.10 -2.95 5.61
C GLY A 240 -2.82 -1.70 6.13
N ILE A 241 -2.92 -1.58 7.45
CA ILE A 241 -3.74 -0.55 8.10
C ILE A 241 -2.90 0.71 8.36
N GLU A 242 -3.50 1.86 8.04
CA GLU A 242 -3.14 3.19 8.51
C GLU A 242 -4.13 3.61 9.59
N LYS A 243 -3.66 4.12 10.72
CA LYS A 243 -4.49 4.67 11.79
C LYS A 243 -4.12 6.13 12.02
N VAL A 244 -5.12 6.99 12.05
CA VAL A 244 -5.01 8.41 12.41
C VAL A 244 -5.77 8.60 13.71
N TYR A 245 -5.12 9.15 14.73
CA TYR A 245 -5.70 9.49 16.02
C TYR A 245 -5.87 11.00 16.09
N TYR A 246 -7.11 11.46 16.25
CA TYR A 246 -7.43 12.88 16.30
C TYR A 246 -7.37 13.41 17.75
N GLU A 247 -7.13 14.71 17.91
CA GLU A 247 -7.01 15.36 19.23
C GLU A 247 -8.26 15.17 20.09
N ASN A 248 -9.44 15.15 19.47
CA ASN A 248 -10.73 14.92 20.14
C ASN A 248 -10.93 13.48 20.65
N GLY A 249 -9.94 12.59 20.48
CA GLY A 249 -9.96 11.19 20.89
C GLY A 249 -10.53 10.22 19.86
N GLU A 250 -11.03 10.72 18.73
CA GLU A 250 -11.52 9.89 17.63
C GLU A 250 -10.37 9.25 16.85
N ARG A 251 -10.69 8.24 16.05
CA ARG A 251 -9.68 7.53 15.25
C ARG A 251 -10.24 7.13 13.89
N LYS A 252 -9.45 7.26 12.84
CA LYS A 252 -9.74 6.71 11.51
C LYS A 252 -8.78 5.56 11.23
N GLU A 253 -9.29 4.44 10.75
CA GLU A 253 -8.50 3.36 10.17
C GLU A 253 -8.74 3.32 8.66
N SER A 254 -7.66 3.33 7.87
CA SER A 254 -7.68 3.20 6.42
C SER A 254 -6.96 1.91 6.03
N LEU A 255 -7.53 1.09 5.14
CA LEU A 255 -6.87 -0.09 4.60
C LEU A 255 -6.20 0.24 3.26
N TYR A 256 -4.94 -0.15 3.10
CA TYR A 256 -4.20 -0.03 1.84
C TYR A 256 -3.66 -1.39 1.38
N LYS A 257 -3.53 -1.56 0.07
CA LYS A 257 -2.81 -2.67 -0.57
C LYS A 257 -1.92 -2.10 -1.67
N ASP A 258 -0.61 -2.20 -1.50
CA ASP A 258 0.39 -1.74 -2.48
C ASP A 258 0.16 -0.29 -2.93
N ASP A 259 0.01 0.61 -1.95
CA ASP A 259 -0.34 2.04 -2.09
C ASP A 259 -1.78 2.34 -2.56
N VAL A 260 -2.57 1.33 -2.91
CA VAL A 260 -3.99 1.50 -3.27
C VAL A 260 -4.84 1.58 -2.01
N PHE A 261 -5.60 2.66 -1.85
CA PHE A 261 -6.58 2.83 -0.77
C PHE A 261 -7.83 1.95 -1.03
N ILE A 262 -8.25 1.18 -0.02
CA ILE A 262 -9.32 0.18 -0.14
C ILE A 262 -10.58 0.59 0.62
N SER A 263 -10.42 0.98 1.89
CA SER A 263 -11.55 1.30 2.76
C SER A 263 -11.15 2.25 3.88
N ALA A 264 -12.14 2.91 4.46
CA ALA A 264 -11.98 3.70 5.68
C ALA A 264 -13.08 3.38 6.70
N THR A 265 -12.65 3.28 7.96
CA THR A 265 -13.50 3.05 9.12
C THR A 265 -13.21 4.14 10.14
N PHE A 266 -14.24 4.82 10.63
CA PHE A 266 -14.11 5.90 11.61
C PHE A 266 -14.59 5.41 12.96
N TYR A 267 -13.92 5.84 14.03
CA TYR A 267 -14.20 5.47 15.41
C TYR A 267 -14.32 6.74 16.27
N ASP A 268 -15.29 6.76 17.18
CA ASP A 268 -15.46 7.78 18.19
C ASP A 268 -14.45 7.61 19.33
N LYS A 269 -14.47 8.54 20.29
CA LYS A 269 -13.59 8.51 21.48
C LYS A 269 -13.78 7.30 22.40
N SER A 270 -14.89 6.57 22.28
CA SER A 270 -15.14 5.33 23.03
C SER A 270 -14.65 4.08 22.29
N GLY A 271 -14.18 4.23 21.05
CA GLY A 271 -13.78 3.13 20.18
C GLY A 271 -14.95 2.49 19.43
N LYS A 272 -16.15 3.09 19.45
CA LYS A 272 -17.29 2.67 18.62
C LYS A 272 -17.23 3.34 17.25
N LEU A 273 -17.91 2.79 16.23
CA LEU A 273 -17.88 3.37 14.89
C LEU A 273 -18.49 4.78 14.87
N LYS A 274 -17.73 5.77 14.39
CA LYS A 274 -18.19 7.15 14.21
C LYS A 274 -19.03 7.26 12.94
N ASN A 275 -20.07 8.09 12.99
CA ASN A 275 -21.09 8.26 11.94
C ASN A 275 -21.89 6.99 11.64
N ASP A 276 -21.77 5.95 12.47
CA ASP A 276 -22.51 4.71 12.28
C ASP A 276 -22.35 4.20 10.84
N ALA A 277 -21.22 4.37 10.12
CA ALA A 277 -21.09 3.93 8.72
C ALA A 277 -19.67 3.49 8.30
N HIS A 278 -19.59 2.39 7.56
CA HIS A 278 -18.38 1.85 6.94
C HIS A 278 -18.36 2.16 5.44
N LYS A 279 -17.20 2.58 4.90
CA LYS A 279 -17.06 2.99 3.50
C LYS A 279 -15.99 2.18 2.78
N ILE A 280 -16.37 1.62 1.63
CA ILE A 280 -15.51 0.89 0.70
C ILE A 280 -15.44 1.69 -0.60
N TYR A 281 -14.27 1.73 -1.21
CA TYR A 281 -14.00 2.50 -2.42
C TYR A 281 -13.58 1.58 -3.56
N HIS A 282 -13.91 1.97 -4.78
CA HIS A 282 -13.42 1.32 -6.00
C HIS A 282 -11.93 1.59 -6.18
N GLU A 283 -11.26 0.84 -7.05
CA GLU A 283 -9.82 1.02 -7.31
C GLU A 283 -9.46 2.42 -7.84
N ASN A 284 -10.41 3.10 -8.48
CA ASN A 284 -10.27 4.48 -8.95
C ASN A 284 -10.48 5.54 -7.84
N GLY A 285 -10.76 5.14 -6.60
CA GLY A 285 -10.98 6.01 -5.45
C GLY A 285 -12.41 6.51 -5.28
N GLU A 286 -13.34 6.20 -6.20
CA GLU A 286 -14.75 6.55 -6.06
C GLU A 286 -15.43 5.69 -4.98
N LEU A 287 -16.43 6.25 -4.30
CA LEU A 287 -17.19 5.52 -3.27
C LEU A 287 -17.89 4.31 -3.93
N SER A 288 -17.68 3.12 -3.37
CA SER A 288 -18.29 1.87 -3.85
C SER A 288 -19.46 1.46 -2.99
N ILE A 289 -19.26 1.39 -1.67
CA ILE A 289 -20.29 0.96 -0.73
C ILE A 289 -20.24 1.87 0.51
N GLU A 290 -21.40 2.27 0.99
CA GLU A 290 -21.60 2.91 2.28
C GLU A 290 -22.63 2.10 3.09
N THR A 291 -22.17 1.48 4.17
CA THR A 291 -23.01 0.62 5.02
C THR A 291 -23.17 1.25 6.40
N PRO A 292 -24.39 1.62 6.82
CA PRO A 292 -24.61 2.13 8.15
C PRO A 292 -24.75 1.02 9.21
N TYR A 293 -24.28 1.27 10.43
CA TYR A 293 -24.18 0.39 11.58
C TYR A 293 -24.66 1.12 12.84
N LYS A 294 -25.50 0.50 13.67
CA LYS A 294 -25.81 0.96 15.02
C LYS A 294 -25.49 -0.15 16.01
N ASP A 295 -24.76 0.17 17.06
CA ASP A 295 -24.33 -0.81 18.09
C ASP A 295 -23.64 -2.05 17.50
N GLY A 296 -22.80 -1.84 16.48
CA GLY A 296 -22.04 -2.91 15.80
C GLY A 296 -22.87 -3.78 14.84
N LYS A 297 -24.16 -3.49 14.62
CA LYS A 297 -25.04 -4.20 13.68
C LYS A 297 -25.44 -3.30 12.52
N LYS A 298 -25.60 -3.83 11.29
CA LYS A 298 -26.06 -3.00 10.16
C LYS A 298 -27.43 -2.40 10.50
N ASN A 299 -27.56 -1.08 10.39
CA ASN A 299 -28.79 -0.40 10.74
C ASN A 299 -28.89 0.92 9.97
N GLY A 300 -29.91 1.08 9.14
CA GLY A 300 -30.02 2.17 8.15
C GLY A 300 -29.98 1.63 6.72
N ILE A 301 -29.75 2.51 5.74
CA ILE A 301 -29.75 2.15 4.31
C ILE A 301 -28.32 1.98 3.83
N GLU A 302 -27.95 0.75 3.46
CA GLU A 302 -26.71 0.46 2.72
C GLU A 302 -26.86 0.92 1.27
N LYS A 303 -25.86 1.65 0.77
CA LYS A 303 -25.84 2.18 -0.59
C LYS A 303 -24.65 1.63 -1.36
N GLU A 304 -24.91 1.15 -2.56
CA GLU A 304 -23.89 0.69 -3.50
C GLU A 304 -23.86 1.60 -4.73
N TYR A 305 -22.67 1.91 -5.22
CA TYR A 305 -22.44 2.83 -6.33
C TYR A 305 -21.57 2.17 -7.41
N SER A 306 -21.80 2.55 -8.67
CA SER A 306 -20.94 2.14 -9.79
C SER A 306 -19.56 2.80 -9.72
N THR A 307 -18.61 2.36 -10.54
CA THR A 307 -17.29 3.00 -10.69
C THR A 307 -17.36 4.44 -11.22
N GLN A 308 -18.52 4.86 -11.75
CA GLN A 308 -18.82 6.23 -12.19
C GLN A 308 -19.58 7.03 -11.11
N GLY A 309 -19.79 6.47 -9.91
CA GLY A 309 -20.50 7.11 -8.81
C GLY A 309 -22.03 7.04 -8.88
N ASN A 310 -22.61 6.32 -9.86
CA ASN A 310 -24.06 6.18 -9.97
C ASN A 310 -24.61 5.22 -8.91
N LEU A 311 -25.62 5.62 -8.14
CA LEU A 311 -26.30 4.75 -7.17
C LEU A 311 -26.94 3.55 -7.86
N ARG A 312 -26.60 2.34 -7.40
CA ARG A 312 -27.07 1.05 -7.92
C ARG A 312 -28.12 0.40 -7.06
N THR A 313 -27.91 0.41 -5.76
CA THR A 313 -28.80 -0.24 -4.79
C THR A 313 -28.93 0.57 -3.51
N GLU A 314 -30.12 0.49 -2.92
CA GLU A 314 -30.41 0.95 -1.57
C GLU A 314 -31.03 -0.22 -0.81
N THR A 315 -30.32 -0.73 0.19
CA THR A 315 -30.75 -1.89 0.98
C THR A 315 -30.97 -1.48 2.43
N PRO A 316 -32.22 -1.43 2.92
CA PRO A 316 -32.51 -1.05 4.29
C PRO A 316 -32.27 -2.22 5.24
N TYR A 317 -31.50 -1.97 6.29
CA TYR A 317 -31.22 -2.91 7.37
C TYR A 317 -31.76 -2.39 8.70
N LYS A 318 -32.26 -3.32 9.51
CA LYS A 318 -32.54 -3.13 10.94
C LYS A 318 -31.93 -4.30 11.70
N ASN A 319 -31.02 -4.01 12.64
CA ASN A 319 -30.32 -5.03 13.44
C ASN A 319 -29.66 -6.15 12.60
N SER A 320 -28.98 -5.77 11.52
CA SER A 320 -28.30 -6.64 10.55
C SER A 320 -29.20 -7.48 9.65
N LYS A 321 -30.52 -7.30 9.68
CA LYS A 321 -31.48 -7.95 8.78
C LYS A 321 -32.10 -6.96 7.81
N LYS A 322 -32.41 -7.35 6.58
CA LYS A 322 -33.17 -6.53 5.64
C LYS A 322 -34.58 -6.29 6.20
N ASP A 323 -34.93 -5.02 6.40
CA ASP A 323 -36.23 -4.59 6.92
C ASP A 323 -36.56 -3.21 6.33
N GLY A 324 -37.52 -3.16 5.42
CA GLY A 324 -37.84 -1.99 4.59
C GLY A 324 -37.89 -2.32 3.10
N ILE A 325 -37.95 -1.29 2.24
CA ILE A 325 -38.00 -1.46 0.79
C ILE A 325 -36.59 -1.37 0.19
N GLU A 326 -36.09 -2.48 -0.33
CA GLU A 326 -34.88 -2.51 -1.15
C GLU A 326 -35.18 -1.90 -2.53
N LYS A 327 -34.28 -1.06 -3.02
CA LYS A 327 -34.38 -0.46 -4.37
C LYS A 327 -33.15 -0.77 -5.19
N SER A 328 -33.34 -1.03 -6.47
CA SER A 328 -32.23 -1.07 -7.45
C SER A 328 -32.52 -0.20 -8.65
N TYR A 329 -31.45 0.24 -9.31
CA TYR A 329 -31.49 1.24 -10.37
C TYR A 329 -30.75 0.77 -11.64
N TYR A 330 -31.27 1.16 -12.80
CA TYR A 330 -30.59 1.04 -14.08
C TYR A 330 -29.37 1.98 -14.17
N GLU A 331 -28.52 1.81 -15.18
CA GLU A 331 -27.39 2.73 -15.45
C GLU A 331 -27.84 4.18 -15.61
N ASN A 332 -28.98 4.39 -16.26
CA ASN A 332 -29.55 5.72 -16.48
C ASN A 332 -30.20 6.31 -15.22
N ARG A 333 -30.07 5.64 -14.06
CA ARG A 333 -30.60 6.01 -12.74
C ARG A 333 -32.12 5.87 -12.59
N ASN A 334 -32.82 5.32 -13.60
CA ASN A 334 -34.23 4.98 -13.44
C ASN A 334 -34.37 3.78 -12.50
N LEU A 335 -35.47 3.77 -11.74
CA LEU A 335 -35.79 2.69 -10.82
C LEU A 335 -36.04 1.39 -11.61
N LEU A 336 -35.34 0.33 -11.24
CA LEU A 336 -35.46 -1.00 -11.84
C LEU A 336 -36.41 -1.88 -11.02
N ARG A 337 -36.24 -1.90 -9.70
CA ARG A 337 -36.98 -2.78 -8.80
C ARG A 337 -37.16 -2.18 -7.41
N GLU A 338 -38.30 -2.47 -6.79
CA GLU A 338 -38.61 -2.24 -5.38
C GLU A 338 -39.06 -3.56 -4.75
N THR A 339 -38.39 -4.00 -3.69
CA THR A 339 -38.72 -5.25 -2.98
C THR A 339 -38.89 -4.98 -1.49
N PRO A 340 -40.12 -5.08 -0.96
CA PRO A 340 -40.36 -4.99 0.48
C PRO A 340 -39.80 -6.21 1.22
N TYR A 341 -38.98 -5.97 2.22
CA TYR A 341 -38.41 -6.97 3.11
C TYR A 341 -38.87 -6.78 4.55
N LYS A 342 -39.08 -7.91 5.23
CA LYS A 342 -39.26 -8.01 6.67
C LYS A 342 -38.41 -9.15 7.22
N ASP A 343 -37.47 -8.84 8.11
CA ASP A 343 -36.59 -9.84 8.74
C ASP A 343 -35.92 -10.78 7.71
N ASP A 344 -35.26 -10.20 6.69
CA ASP A 344 -34.59 -10.87 5.57
C ASP A 344 -35.48 -11.58 4.55
N LYS A 345 -36.81 -11.62 4.76
CA LYS A 345 -37.76 -12.25 3.85
C LYS A 345 -38.54 -11.20 3.06
N ALA A 346 -38.76 -11.43 1.78
CA ALA A 346 -39.67 -10.60 1.01
C ALA A 346 -41.09 -10.70 1.59
N ASP A 347 -41.70 -9.57 1.97
CA ASP A 347 -43.05 -9.49 2.54
C ASP A 347 -43.71 -8.19 2.10
N GLY A 348 -44.61 -8.29 1.13
CA GLY A 348 -45.22 -7.17 0.42
C GLY A 348 -45.21 -7.36 -1.10
N ILE A 349 -45.53 -6.31 -1.85
CA ILE A 349 -45.60 -6.37 -3.32
C ILE A 349 -44.26 -5.91 -3.89
N GLU A 350 -43.51 -6.82 -4.50
CA GLU A 350 -42.37 -6.47 -5.35
C GLU A 350 -42.88 -5.79 -6.63
N LYS A 351 -42.21 -4.72 -7.04
CA LYS A 351 -42.48 -4.03 -8.31
C LYS A 351 -41.21 -3.98 -9.13
N THR A 352 -41.32 -4.28 -10.42
CA THR A 352 -40.25 -4.02 -11.39
C THR A 352 -40.75 -3.09 -12.48
N TYR A 353 -39.83 -2.34 -13.07
CA TYR A 353 -40.12 -1.28 -14.02
C TYR A 353 -39.28 -1.46 -15.28
N HIS A 354 -39.87 -1.13 -16.42
CA HIS A 354 -39.14 -0.98 -17.67
C HIS A 354 -38.12 0.16 -17.58
N ILE A 355 -37.13 0.17 -18.48
CA ILE A 355 -36.11 1.24 -18.52
C ILE A 355 -36.71 2.64 -18.74
N ASN A 356 -37.92 2.72 -19.31
CA ASN A 356 -38.69 3.96 -19.49
C ASN A 356 -39.46 4.41 -18.23
N GLY A 357 -39.34 3.68 -17.11
CA GLY A 357 -39.98 3.97 -15.83
C GLY A 357 -41.41 3.44 -15.67
N LYS A 358 -42.01 2.83 -16.71
CA LYS A 358 -43.34 2.22 -16.61
C LYS A 358 -43.28 0.91 -15.84
N LEU A 359 -44.33 0.62 -15.08
CA LEU A 359 -44.46 -0.63 -14.33
C LEU A 359 -44.50 -1.83 -15.28
N TRP A 360 -43.62 -2.79 -15.05
CA TRP A 360 -43.55 -4.04 -15.82
C TRP A 360 -44.23 -5.20 -15.08
N ARG A 361 -43.97 -5.37 -13.79
CA ARG A 361 -44.49 -6.50 -13.01
C ARG A 361 -44.75 -6.15 -11.56
N LYS A 362 -45.79 -6.79 -10.99
CA LYS A 362 -46.14 -6.82 -9.57
C LYS A 362 -46.18 -8.26 -9.09
N THR A 363 -45.39 -8.58 -8.07
CA THR A 363 -45.33 -9.94 -7.50
C THR A 363 -45.60 -9.85 -5.99
N PRO A 364 -46.71 -10.39 -5.49
CA PRO A 364 -47.01 -10.36 -4.06
C PRO A 364 -46.25 -11.46 -3.32
N TYR A 365 -45.46 -11.07 -2.32
CA TYR A 365 -44.71 -11.96 -1.45
C TYR A 365 -45.27 -11.97 -0.02
N LYS A 366 -45.28 -13.15 0.59
CA LYS A 366 -45.51 -13.37 2.01
C LYS A 366 -44.46 -14.34 2.55
N ASP A 367 -43.73 -13.92 3.59
CA ASP A 367 -42.67 -14.73 4.22
C ASP A 367 -41.66 -15.34 3.22
N GLY A 368 -41.32 -14.59 2.18
CA GLY A 368 -40.37 -14.99 1.14
C GLY A 368 -40.95 -15.88 0.03
N LYS A 369 -42.25 -16.17 0.04
CA LYS A 369 -42.93 -16.95 -1.01
C LYS A 369 -43.96 -16.10 -1.74
N ILE A 370 -44.22 -16.36 -3.02
CA ILE A 370 -45.28 -15.67 -3.76
C ILE A 370 -46.64 -16.12 -3.23
N GLU A 371 -47.49 -15.18 -2.82
CA GLU A 371 -48.82 -15.43 -2.26
C GLU A 371 -49.78 -14.35 -2.77
N GLY A 372 -50.76 -14.74 -3.59
CA GLY A 372 -51.70 -13.83 -4.24
C GLY A 372 -51.54 -13.76 -5.76
N ILE A 373 -52.00 -12.68 -6.38
CA ILE A 373 -52.02 -12.55 -7.84
C ILE A 373 -50.81 -11.74 -8.32
N GLU A 374 -49.93 -12.39 -9.05
CA GLU A 374 -48.90 -11.74 -9.86
C GLU A 374 -49.54 -11.07 -11.07
N LYS A 375 -49.04 -9.88 -11.43
CA LYS A 375 -49.47 -9.16 -12.64
C LYS A 375 -48.26 -8.72 -13.46
N VAL A 376 -48.31 -8.96 -14.77
CA VAL A 376 -47.33 -8.43 -15.74
C VAL A 376 -48.05 -7.48 -16.69
N TYR A 377 -47.38 -6.43 -17.11
CA TYR A 377 -47.91 -5.38 -17.94
C TYR A 377 -47.04 -5.19 -19.18
N TYR A 378 -47.68 -4.91 -20.31
CA TYR A 378 -47.01 -4.47 -21.52
C TYR A 378 -46.38 -3.08 -21.32
N GLU A 379 -45.45 -2.71 -22.21
CA GLU A 379 -44.85 -1.35 -22.22
C GLU A 379 -45.88 -0.23 -22.45
N ASN A 380 -47.05 -0.55 -23.00
CA ASN A 380 -48.16 0.39 -23.14
C ASN A 380 -48.96 0.59 -21.82
N GLY A 381 -48.65 -0.18 -20.77
CA GLY A 381 -49.27 -0.14 -19.44
C GLY A 381 -50.51 -1.02 -19.29
N LYS A 382 -50.96 -1.71 -20.35
CA LYS A 382 -52.06 -2.66 -20.27
C LYS A 382 -51.60 -3.98 -19.65
N LEU A 383 -52.52 -4.65 -18.99
CA LEU A 383 -52.30 -5.95 -18.36
C LEU A 383 -52.00 -7.00 -19.44
N GLU A 384 -50.91 -7.74 -19.24
CA GLU A 384 -50.46 -8.84 -20.10
C GLU A 384 -50.80 -10.19 -19.48
N LEU A 385 -50.56 -10.33 -18.17
CA LEU A 385 -50.69 -11.61 -17.47
C LEU A 385 -51.19 -11.38 -16.03
N GLU A 386 -52.09 -12.26 -15.57
CA GLU A 386 -52.45 -12.42 -14.16
C GLU A 386 -52.28 -13.88 -13.74
N THR A 387 -51.46 -14.13 -12.72
CA THR A 387 -51.17 -15.50 -12.27
C THR A 387 -51.43 -15.63 -10.78
N PRO A 388 -52.43 -16.41 -10.34
CA PRO A 388 -52.69 -16.64 -8.93
C PRO A 388 -51.70 -17.67 -8.37
N TYR A 389 -51.02 -17.31 -7.29
CA TYR A 389 -50.10 -18.15 -6.54
C TYR A 389 -50.60 -18.39 -5.12
N LYS A 390 -50.34 -19.60 -4.63
CA LYS A 390 -50.52 -20.00 -3.23
C LYS A 390 -49.30 -20.80 -2.78
N ASN A 391 -48.65 -20.39 -1.70
CA ASN A 391 -47.42 -20.98 -1.17
C ASN A 391 -46.29 -21.08 -2.23
N GLY A 392 -46.17 -20.09 -3.10
CA GLY A 392 -45.18 -20.04 -4.17
C GLY A 392 -45.51 -20.91 -5.39
N LYS A 393 -46.70 -21.53 -5.46
CA LYS A 393 -47.15 -22.38 -6.58
C LYS A 393 -48.35 -21.79 -7.28
N LYS A 394 -48.44 -21.89 -8.61
CA LYS A 394 -49.62 -21.49 -9.38
C LYS A 394 -50.84 -22.29 -8.89
N ASN A 395 -51.88 -21.58 -8.49
CA ASN A 395 -53.09 -22.18 -7.94
C ASN A 395 -54.30 -21.26 -8.15
N GLY A 396 -55.10 -21.56 -9.17
CA GLY A 396 -56.21 -20.75 -9.66
C GLY A 396 -56.15 -20.58 -11.17
N ILE A 397 -56.91 -19.62 -11.71
CA ILE A 397 -56.97 -19.35 -13.16
C ILE A 397 -55.93 -18.28 -13.51
N GLU A 398 -54.92 -18.67 -14.29
CA GLU A 398 -54.00 -17.77 -14.98
C GLU A 398 -54.70 -17.14 -16.19
N LYS A 399 -54.53 -15.83 -16.40
CA LYS A 399 -55.12 -15.09 -17.51
C LYS A 399 -54.07 -14.35 -18.30
N GLU A 400 -54.04 -14.54 -19.60
CA GLU A 400 -53.18 -13.82 -20.54
C GLU A 400 -54.05 -12.96 -21.45
N TYR A 401 -53.60 -11.76 -21.76
CA TYR A 401 -54.34 -10.76 -22.53
C TYR A 401 -53.52 -10.33 -23.74
N TYR A 402 -54.18 -10.02 -24.85
CA TYR A 402 -53.56 -9.35 -25.98
C TYR A 402 -53.18 -7.90 -25.61
N GLU A 403 -52.24 -7.29 -26.35
CA GLU A 403 -51.89 -5.86 -26.19
C GLU A 403 -53.08 -4.90 -26.37
N ASN A 404 -54.15 -5.32 -27.07
CA ASN A 404 -55.37 -4.52 -27.17
C ASN A 404 -56.20 -4.51 -25.87
N GLY A 405 -55.91 -5.41 -24.92
CA GLY A 405 -56.58 -5.58 -23.63
C GLY A 405 -57.64 -6.70 -23.60
N LYS A 406 -57.90 -7.38 -24.73
CA LYS A 406 -58.82 -8.52 -24.79
C LYS A 406 -58.15 -9.77 -24.25
N LEU A 407 -58.94 -10.65 -23.62
CA LEU A 407 -58.48 -11.93 -23.11
C LEU A 407 -57.98 -12.82 -24.26
N TRP A 408 -56.77 -13.33 -24.13
CA TRP A 408 -56.16 -14.27 -25.06
C TRP A 408 -56.29 -15.70 -24.56
N ARG A 409 -56.04 -15.94 -23.27
CA ARG A 409 -56.01 -17.28 -22.70
C ARG A 409 -56.38 -17.30 -21.22
N GLU A 410 -57.11 -18.33 -20.81
CA GLU A 410 -57.31 -18.69 -19.40
C GLU A 410 -56.79 -20.11 -19.19
N THR A 411 -56.00 -20.35 -18.14
CA THR A 411 -55.51 -21.68 -17.80
C THR A 411 -55.69 -21.96 -16.32
N SER A 412 -56.38 -23.05 -15.99
CA SER A 412 -56.61 -23.45 -14.60
C SER A 412 -55.44 -24.26 -14.07
N TYR A 413 -54.87 -23.85 -12.93
CA TYR A 413 -53.76 -24.53 -12.26
C TYR A 413 -54.13 -24.94 -10.84
N LYS A 414 -53.56 -26.07 -10.40
CA LYS A 414 -53.53 -26.54 -9.03
C LYS A 414 -52.12 -27.04 -8.72
N ASN A 415 -51.44 -26.37 -7.78
CA ASN A 415 -50.07 -26.69 -7.39
C ASN A 415 -49.10 -26.84 -8.58
N ASP A 416 -49.03 -25.80 -9.43
CA ASP A 416 -48.20 -25.71 -10.65
C ASP A 416 -48.60 -26.63 -11.82
N LYS A 417 -49.58 -27.52 -11.64
CA LYS A 417 -50.09 -28.39 -12.70
C LYS A 417 -51.37 -27.81 -13.29
N LYS A 418 -51.54 -27.90 -14.61
CA LYS A 418 -52.84 -27.62 -15.23
C LYS A 418 -53.89 -28.61 -14.68
N ASP A 419 -54.95 -28.10 -14.07
CA ASP A 419 -56.05 -28.89 -13.50
C ASP A 419 -57.33 -28.04 -13.61
N GLY A 420 -58.25 -28.47 -14.47
CA GLY A 420 -59.41 -27.70 -14.91
C GLY A 420 -59.36 -27.38 -16.41
N ILE A 421 -60.03 -26.30 -16.83
CA ILE A 421 -60.16 -25.96 -18.25
C ILE A 421 -59.11 -24.93 -18.65
N GLU A 422 -58.54 -25.12 -19.85
CA GLU A 422 -57.81 -24.11 -20.60
C GLU A 422 -58.71 -23.57 -21.72
N LYS A 423 -58.83 -22.26 -21.82
CA LYS A 423 -59.55 -21.56 -22.88
C LYS A 423 -58.59 -20.66 -23.64
N ILE A 424 -58.63 -20.70 -24.96
CA ILE A 424 -57.88 -19.79 -25.83
C ILE A 424 -58.88 -19.05 -26.70
N TYR A 425 -58.68 -17.76 -26.90
CA TYR A 425 -59.60 -16.87 -27.62
C TYR A 425 -58.92 -16.24 -28.83
N TYR A 426 -59.69 -16.01 -29.89
CA TYR A 426 -59.30 -15.15 -31.00
C TYR A 426 -59.21 -13.68 -30.55
N SER A 427 -58.52 -12.84 -31.33
CA SER A 427 -58.40 -11.40 -31.04
C SER A 427 -59.73 -10.65 -31.14
N ASN A 428 -60.75 -11.23 -31.77
CA ASN A 428 -62.11 -10.70 -31.77
C ASN A 428 -62.82 -10.93 -30.42
N GLY A 429 -62.39 -11.92 -29.61
CA GLY A 429 -62.96 -12.31 -28.32
C GLY A 429 -63.69 -13.65 -28.33
N ASN A 430 -63.90 -14.26 -29.51
CA ASN A 430 -64.57 -15.55 -29.63
C ASN A 430 -63.65 -16.68 -29.16
N LEU A 431 -64.23 -17.72 -28.56
CA LEU A 431 -63.51 -18.90 -28.10
C LEU A 431 -62.89 -19.61 -29.32
N LYS A 432 -61.64 -20.04 -29.20
CA LYS A 432 -60.88 -20.79 -30.21
C LYS A 432 -60.69 -22.24 -29.79
N TYR A 433 -60.26 -22.45 -28.55
CA TYR A 433 -60.04 -23.77 -27.98
C TYR A 433 -60.56 -23.85 -26.56
N GLU A 434 -61.15 -24.98 -26.21
CA GLU A 434 -61.45 -25.39 -24.84
C GLU A 434 -60.84 -26.76 -24.59
N THR A 435 -59.85 -26.85 -23.70
CA THR A 435 -59.08 -28.08 -23.45
C THR A 435 -59.15 -28.43 -21.96
N PRO A 436 -59.78 -29.56 -21.58
CA PRO A 436 -59.84 -29.99 -20.19
C PRO A 436 -58.54 -30.70 -19.78
N TYR A 437 -58.01 -30.33 -18.62
CA TYR A 437 -56.81 -30.92 -18.03
C TYR A 437 -57.09 -31.54 -16.66
N LYS A 438 -56.42 -32.65 -16.38
CA LYS A 438 -56.31 -33.26 -15.06
C LYS A 438 -54.85 -33.60 -14.76
N ASP A 439 -54.32 -33.08 -13.65
CA ASP A 439 -52.95 -33.32 -13.19
C ASP A 439 -51.87 -33.10 -14.27
N GLY A 440 -52.07 -32.10 -15.13
CA GLY A 440 -51.17 -31.70 -16.20
C GLY A 440 -51.38 -32.41 -17.54
N LYS A 441 -52.29 -33.37 -17.64
CA LYS A 441 -52.62 -34.09 -18.89
C LYS A 441 -54.01 -33.69 -19.39
N ILE A 442 -54.24 -33.73 -20.69
CA ILE A 442 -55.58 -33.53 -21.26
C ILE A 442 -56.47 -34.71 -20.88
N GLU A 443 -57.64 -34.46 -20.30
CA GLU A 443 -58.58 -35.47 -19.82
C GLU A 443 -60.01 -34.97 -20.05
N GLY A 444 -60.75 -35.59 -20.97
CA GLY A 444 -62.09 -35.17 -21.40
C GLY A 444 -62.15 -34.73 -22.85
N ILE A 445 -63.20 -33.99 -23.24
CA ILE A 445 -63.43 -33.57 -24.63
C ILE A 445 -62.77 -32.21 -24.89
N LYS A 446 -61.79 -32.19 -25.79
CA LYS A 446 -61.24 -30.95 -26.35
C LYS A 446 -62.18 -30.40 -27.40
N LYS A 447 -62.51 -29.11 -27.35
CA LYS A 447 -63.34 -28.42 -28.34
C LYS A 447 -62.54 -27.37 -29.09
N GLU A 448 -62.78 -27.27 -30.40
CA GLU A 448 -62.19 -26.28 -31.28
C GLU A 448 -63.30 -25.53 -32.00
N TYR A 449 -63.11 -24.23 -32.22
CA TYR A 449 -64.13 -23.33 -32.76
C TYR A 449 -63.57 -22.48 -33.90
N TYR A 450 -64.42 -22.18 -34.86
CA TYR A 450 -64.16 -21.19 -35.89
C TYR A 450 -64.17 -19.77 -35.31
N GLU A 451 -63.57 -18.81 -36.03
CA GLU A 451 -63.50 -17.41 -35.60
C GLU A 451 -64.88 -16.74 -35.48
N ASN A 452 -65.91 -17.27 -36.16
CA ASN A 452 -67.31 -16.84 -36.02
C ASN A 452 -68.01 -17.38 -34.75
N GLY A 453 -67.37 -18.27 -33.99
CA GLY A 453 -67.89 -18.87 -32.77
C GLY A 453 -68.52 -20.26 -32.96
N ASN A 454 -68.68 -20.75 -34.20
CA ASN A 454 -69.26 -22.07 -34.45
C ASN A 454 -68.28 -23.18 -34.06
N LEU A 455 -68.81 -24.28 -33.49
CA LEU A 455 -68.03 -25.46 -33.14
C LEU A 455 -67.43 -26.09 -34.41
N LEU A 456 -66.12 -26.28 -34.43
CA LEU A 456 -65.38 -26.89 -35.54
C LEU A 456 -65.14 -28.38 -35.28
N ARG A 457 -64.70 -28.74 -34.08
CA ARG A 457 -64.28 -30.11 -33.76
C ARG A 457 -64.39 -30.43 -32.28
N GLU A 458 -64.76 -31.67 -31.96
CA GLU A 458 -64.65 -32.26 -30.62
C GLU A 458 -63.78 -33.51 -30.66
N THR A 459 -62.80 -33.62 -29.77
CA THR A 459 -61.88 -34.76 -29.70
C THR A 459 -61.80 -35.26 -28.26
N PRO A 460 -62.26 -36.49 -27.94
CA PRO A 460 -62.09 -37.08 -26.62
C PRO A 460 -60.64 -37.47 -26.35
N TYR A 461 -60.15 -37.12 -25.15
CA TYR A 461 -58.82 -37.47 -24.65
C TYR A 461 -58.91 -38.23 -23.32
N LYS A 462 -57.99 -39.18 -23.14
CA LYS A 462 -57.75 -39.85 -21.86
C LYS A 462 -56.25 -40.02 -21.64
N ASP A 463 -55.78 -39.68 -20.45
CA ASP A 463 -54.36 -39.73 -20.08
C ASP A 463 -53.45 -38.96 -21.06
N GLY A 464 -53.96 -37.87 -21.63
CA GLY A 464 -53.26 -37.03 -22.61
C GLY A 464 -53.23 -37.58 -24.03
N LYS A 465 -53.92 -38.68 -24.33
CA LYS A 465 -54.00 -39.27 -25.69
C LYS A 465 -55.41 -39.12 -26.27
N ALA A 466 -55.50 -38.75 -27.54
CA ALA A 466 -56.77 -38.74 -28.27
C ALA A 466 -57.30 -40.17 -28.41
N ILE A 467 -58.60 -40.36 -28.18
CA ILE A 467 -59.28 -41.66 -28.21
C ILE A 467 -59.99 -41.87 -29.55
N ASP A 468 -60.41 -40.78 -30.22
CA ASP A 468 -61.10 -40.80 -31.52
C ASP A 468 -61.07 -39.40 -32.17
N ASP A 469 -60.70 -39.29 -33.44
CA ASP A 469 -60.63 -38.02 -34.19
C ASP A 469 -61.91 -37.82 -35.00
N ARG A 470 -63.04 -37.59 -34.33
CA ARG A 470 -64.32 -37.34 -35.01
C ARG A 470 -64.35 -35.89 -35.54
N ILE A 471 -64.23 -35.72 -36.86
CA ILE A 471 -64.45 -34.42 -37.54
C ILE A 471 -65.95 -34.28 -37.78
N LEU A 472 -66.59 -33.25 -37.20
CA LEU A 472 -67.98 -32.91 -37.52
C LEU A 472 -68.03 -32.31 -38.92
N THR A 473 -68.94 -32.83 -39.76
CA THR A 473 -69.15 -32.31 -41.12
C THR A 473 -70.11 -31.11 -41.10
N ASP A 474 -70.03 -30.24 -42.12
CA ASP A 474 -70.91 -29.04 -42.23
C ASP A 474 -72.42 -29.38 -42.25
N GLU A 475 -72.79 -30.64 -42.50
CA GLU A 475 -74.16 -31.15 -42.42
C GLU A 475 -74.63 -31.41 -40.97
N GLU A 476 -73.74 -31.86 -40.07
CA GLU A 476 -74.08 -32.18 -38.68
C GLU A 476 -74.23 -30.93 -37.80
N LEU A 477 -73.65 -29.79 -38.22
CA LEU A 477 -73.75 -28.51 -37.52
C LEU A 477 -75.14 -27.85 -37.67
N LYS A 478 -75.89 -28.16 -38.74
CA LYS A 478 -77.23 -27.59 -38.97
C LYS A 478 -78.32 -28.15 -38.05
N ASP A 479 -78.12 -29.35 -37.51
CA ASP A 479 -79.10 -29.99 -36.62
C ASP A 479 -79.03 -29.48 -35.17
N HIS A 480 -77.91 -28.88 -34.75
CA HIS A 480 -77.75 -28.32 -33.41
C HIS A 480 -78.28 -26.88 -33.25
N GLU A 481 -78.57 -26.17 -34.33
CA GLU A 481 -79.21 -24.83 -34.29
C GLU A 481 -80.75 -24.89 -34.18
N ASN A 482 -81.35 -26.09 -34.28
CA ASN A 482 -82.81 -26.29 -34.25
C ASN A 482 -83.33 -27.09 -33.03
N GLN A 483 -82.59 -27.17 -31.91
CA GLN A 483 -83.05 -27.76 -30.65
C GLN A 483 -83.04 -26.78 -29.47
#